data_AF-A0A4Q4CVG8-F1
#
_entry.id   AF-A0A4Q4CVG8-F1
#
_cell.length_a   1.000
_cell.length_b   1.000
_cell.length_c   1.000
_cell.angle_alpha   90.00
_cell.angle_beta   90.00
_cell.angle_gamma   90.00
#
_symmetry.space_group_name_H-M   'P 1'
#
loop_
_entity.id
_entity.type
_entity.pdbx_description
1 polymer ?
#
loop_
_entity_poly.entity_id
_entity_poly.type
_entity_poly.pdbx_seq_one_letter_code
_entity_poly.pdbx_strand_id
1 'polypeptide(L)'
;MPDTTPFEQRGDDELVELAHRSRGDIAKESLVALVRRDSDRATPVAVELLTAHAEPRVRSLAAVTLGRTPDPDAPAALTRALADADPTVVRRAAQSLARVGDASVLPDLARSQLPEATPAGRAVLTARLLIGYRAHQPELLVPATAEITEFGRRRGEEIAFGGRAKVAKATVLAAVRAEVPALAFAPRELLTFTCSGAAGAVALAEDVGEADLSVPQMLGVMVRERVCSERYSLDCYVLSDDRDATGGTRPYLWLVRPSGRVVHVGRLEVGD
;
A
#
# COMPACT_ATOMS: atom_id res chain seq x y z
N MET A 1 15.00 -27.29 29.25
CA MET A 1 15.54 -27.01 27.91
C MET A 1 14.58 -26.02 27.26
N PRO A 2 15.06 -24.97 26.56
CA PRO A 2 14.15 -24.19 25.71
C PRO A 2 13.55 -25.16 24.69
N ASP A 3 12.24 -25.07 24.49
CA ASP A 3 11.54 -25.88 23.51
C ASP A 3 12.01 -25.48 22.10
N THR A 4 12.65 -26.41 21.40
CA THR A 4 13.25 -26.20 20.06
C THR A 4 12.32 -26.64 18.94
N THR A 5 11.06 -26.97 19.23
CA THR A 5 10.10 -27.39 18.20
C THR A 5 9.89 -26.25 17.20
N PRO A 6 10.15 -26.47 15.89
CA PRO A 6 9.96 -25.45 14.86
C PRO A 6 8.52 -24.94 14.84
N PHE A 7 8.32 -23.65 14.56
CA PHE A 7 6.98 -23.03 14.53
C PHE A 7 6.06 -23.65 13.47
N GLU A 8 6.64 -24.21 12.41
CA GLU A 8 5.92 -24.92 11.35
C GLU A 8 5.31 -26.25 11.83
N GLN A 9 5.81 -26.81 12.92
CA GLN A 9 5.34 -28.08 13.49
C GLN A 9 4.35 -27.89 14.65
N ARG A 10 4.08 -26.65 15.05
CA ARG A 10 3.15 -26.29 16.14
C ARG A 10 1.73 -26.08 15.62
N GLY A 11 0.76 -26.54 16.41
CA GLY A 11 -0.67 -26.34 16.14
C GLY A 11 -1.09 -24.87 16.30
N ASP A 12 -2.21 -24.48 15.69
CA ASP A 12 -2.66 -23.08 15.69
C ASP A 12 -2.98 -22.57 17.11
N ASP A 13 -3.61 -23.38 17.96
CA ASP A 13 -3.91 -22.99 19.34
C ASP A 13 -2.63 -22.75 20.18
N GLU A 14 -1.60 -23.56 19.94
CA GLU A 14 -0.30 -23.39 20.58
C GLU A 14 0.39 -22.12 20.08
N LEU A 15 0.31 -21.82 18.78
CA LEU A 15 0.85 -20.58 18.24
C LEU A 15 0.12 -19.34 18.75
N VAL A 16 -1.20 -19.41 18.90
CA VAL A 16 -2.00 -18.34 19.53
C VAL A 16 -1.49 -18.11 20.96
N GLU A 17 -1.34 -19.17 21.76
CA GLU A 17 -0.81 -19.04 23.12
C GLU A 17 0.58 -18.40 23.14
N LEU A 18 1.48 -18.88 22.28
CA LEU A 18 2.83 -18.36 22.15
C LEU A 18 2.85 -16.91 21.67
N ALA A 19 1.90 -16.50 20.83
CA ALA A 19 1.77 -15.13 20.37
C ALA A 19 1.50 -14.15 21.53
N HIS A 20 0.66 -14.53 22.49
CA HIS A 20 0.25 -13.65 23.60
C HIS A 20 1.18 -13.69 24.81
N ARG A 21 1.72 -14.87 25.15
CA ARG A 21 2.43 -15.08 26.43
C ARG A 21 3.94 -14.98 26.33
N SER A 22 4.48 -14.82 25.13
CA SER A 22 5.92 -14.93 24.91
C SER A 22 6.61 -13.59 24.66
N ARG A 23 7.94 -13.65 24.60
CA ARG A 23 8.78 -12.53 24.14
C ARG A 23 8.44 -12.16 22.70
N GLY A 24 8.75 -10.92 22.32
CA GLY A 24 8.32 -10.40 21.03
C GLY A 24 9.03 -11.01 19.82
N ASP A 25 10.05 -11.83 19.97
CA ASP A 25 10.59 -12.71 18.92
C ASP A 25 9.65 -13.89 18.66
N ILE A 26 9.28 -14.63 19.70
CA ILE A 26 8.33 -15.75 19.63
C ILE A 26 6.97 -15.26 19.13
N ALA A 27 6.49 -14.12 19.63
CA ALA A 27 5.21 -13.57 19.19
C ALA A 27 5.17 -13.24 17.68
N LYS A 28 6.29 -12.74 17.14
CA LYS A 28 6.43 -12.47 15.70
C LYS A 28 6.43 -13.77 14.90
N GLU A 29 7.23 -14.75 15.31
CA GLU A 29 7.32 -16.03 14.61
C GLU A 29 6.00 -16.80 14.65
N SER A 30 5.28 -16.78 15.78
CA SER A 30 3.94 -17.35 15.89
C SER A 30 2.96 -16.69 14.92
N LEU A 31 2.89 -15.36 14.89
CA LEU A 31 2.00 -14.65 13.97
C LEU A 31 2.38 -14.91 12.50
N VAL A 32 3.68 -14.92 12.18
CA VAL A 32 4.16 -15.24 10.82
C VAL A 32 3.78 -16.66 10.42
N ALA A 33 3.89 -17.62 11.34
CA ALA A 33 3.55 -19.01 11.08
C ALA A 33 2.03 -19.18 10.84
N LEU A 34 1.17 -18.48 11.59
CA LEU A 34 -0.28 -18.43 11.36
C LEU A 34 -0.64 -17.81 10.01
N VAL A 35 0.04 -16.73 9.62
CA VAL A 35 -0.17 -16.08 8.31
C VAL A 35 0.29 -16.97 7.16
N ARG A 36 1.45 -17.65 7.28
CA ARG A 36 2.01 -18.51 6.22
C ARG A 36 1.13 -19.70 5.87
N ARG A 37 0.30 -20.15 6.80
CA ARG A 37 -0.64 -21.27 6.63
C ARG A 37 -2.07 -20.83 6.33
N ASP A 38 -2.29 -19.53 6.11
CA ASP A 38 -3.60 -18.93 5.90
C ASP A 38 -4.62 -19.30 7.00
N SER A 39 -4.16 -19.35 8.27
CA SER A 39 -5.01 -19.66 9.42
C SER A 39 -6.05 -18.57 9.65
N ASP A 40 -7.30 -18.98 9.91
CA ASP A 40 -8.37 -18.08 10.34
C ASP A 40 -8.08 -17.39 11.68
N ARG A 41 -7.15 -17.93 12.47
CA ARG A 41 -6.67 -17.35 13.73
C ARG A 41 -5.70 -16.19 13.54
N ALA A 42 -5.11 -16.03 12.34
CA ALA A 42 -4.11 -15.00 12.10
C ALA A 42 -4.64 -13.58 12.32
N THR A 43 -5.86 -13.28 11.83
CA THR A 43 -6.44 -11.95 11.95
C THR A 43 -6.84 -11.60 13.39
N PRO A 44 -7.61 -12.43 14.12
CA PRO A 44 -7.91 -12.15 15.52
C PRO A 44 -6.66 -11.92 16.38
N VAL A 45 -5.64 -12.77 16.20
CA VAL A 45 -4.36 -12.63 16.91
C VAL A 45 -3.68 -11.31 16.54
N ALA A 46 -3.67 -10.91 15.26
CA ALA A 46 -3.09 -9.63 14.85
C ALA A 46 -3.85 -8.43 15.46
N VAL A 47 -5.19 -8.46 15.55
CA VAL A 47 -5.97 -7.39 16.20
C VAL A 47 -5.60 -7.26 17.68
N GLU A 48 -5.52 -8.39 18.39
CA GLU A 48 -5.17 -8.42 19.80
C GLU A 48 -3.73 -7.95 20.05
N LEU A 49 -2.77 -8.44 19.25
CA LEU A 49 -1.38 -8.05 19.35
C LEU A 49 -1.17 -6.56 19.05
N LEU A 50 -1.86 -6.01 18.04
CA LEU A 50 -1.80 -4.59 17.72
C LEU A 50 -2.29 -3.72 18.88
N THR A 51 -3.26 -4.20 19.65
CA THR A 51 -3.90 -3.41 20.71
C THR A 51 -3.18 -3.53 22.05
N ALA A 52 -2.70 -4.72 22.40
CA ALA A 52 -2.29 -5.03 23.77
C ALA A 52 -0.82 -5.44 23.94
N HIS A 53 -0.08 -5.76 22.87
CA HIS A 53 1.28 -6.26 23.04
C HIS A 53 2.25 -5.17 23.50
N ALA A 54 3.06 -5.47 24.52
CA ALA A 54 3.97 -4.50 25.15
C ALA A 54 5.05 -3.97 24.18
N GLU A 55 5.64 -4.85 23.36
CA GLU A 55 6.70 -4.49 22.42
C GLU A 55 6.15 -3.83 21.13
N PRO A 56 6.56 -2.59 20.79
CA PRO A 56 6.09 -1.89 19.60
C PRO A 56 6.42 -2.61 18.29
N ARG A 57 7.52 -3.38 18.25
CA ARG A 57 7.89 -4.15 17.06
C ARG A 57 6.84 -5.22 16.74
N VAL A 58 6.25 -5.86 17.76
CA VAL A 58 5.16 -6.84 17.57
C VAL A 58 3.90 -6.14 17.10
N ARG A 59 3.50 -5.03 17.75
CA ARG A 59 2.36 -4.22 17.30
C ARG A 59 2.51 -3.77 15.85
N SER A 60 3.71 -3.33 15.47
CA SER A 60 4.01 -2.89 14.10
C SER A 60 3.92 -4.03 13.07
N LEU A 61 4.30 -5.27 13.45
CA LEU A 61 4.11 -6.45 12.61
C LEU A 61 2.63 -6.76 12.47
N ALA A 62 1.88 -6.74 13.58
CA ALA A 62 0.45 -6.99 13.59
C ALA A 62 -0.31 -6.01 12.67
N ALA A 63 0.03 -4.71 12.71
CA ALA A 63 -0.50 -3.73 11.76
C ALA A 63 -0.20 -4.09 10.30
N VAL A 64 1.02 -4.57 10.00
CA VAL A 64 1.38 -5.01 8.63
C VAL A 64 0.60 -6.24 8.21
N THR A 65 0.37 -7.19 9.13
CA THR A 65 -0.43 -8.39 8.88
C THR A 65 -1.87 -8.01 8.53
N LEU A 66 -2.52 -7.17 9.34
CA LEU A 66 -3.89 -6.69 9.07
C LEU A 66 -4.02 -5.94 7.74
N GLY A 67 -2.97 -5.24 7.29
CA GLY A 67 -2.99 -4.59 5.99
C GLY A 67 -2.86 -5.54 4.79
N ARG A 68 -2.38 -6.77 5.02
CA ARG A 68 -2.14 -7.78 3.97
C ARG A 68 -3.23 -8.84 3.92
N THR A 69 -3.97 -9.03 5.00
CA THR A 69 -5.05 -10.00 5.08
C THR A 69 -6.38 -9.30 4.82
N PRO A 70 -7.20 -9.77 3.87
CA PRO A 70 -8.52 -9.20 3.63
C PRO A 70 -9.45 -9.53 4.81
N ASP A 71 -9.73 -8.55 5.65
CA ASP A 71 -10.58 -8.69 6.82
C ASP A 71 -11.39 -7.40 7.06
N PRO A 72 -12.71 -7.50 7.29
CA PRO A 72 -13.58 -6.34 7.45
C PRO A 72 -13.35 -5.55 8.75
N ASP A 73 -12.74 -6.16 9.77
CA ASP A 73 -12.46 -5.52 11.06
C ASP A 73 -11.05 -4.89 11.11
N ALA A 74 -10.18 -5.23 10.16
CA ALA A 74 -8.83 -4.66 10.04
C ALA A 74 -8.83 -3.11 9.98
N PRO A 75 -9.69 -2.41 9.20
CA PRO A 75 -9.74 -0.96 9.17
C PRO A 75 -9.93 -0.35 10.57
N ALA A 76 -10.87 -0.88 11.36
CA ALA A 76 -11.16 -0.36 12.69
C ALA A 76 -9.98 -0.52 13.65
N ALA A 77 -9.31 -1.68 13.62
CA ALA A 77 -8.12 -1.93 14.45
C ALA A 77 -6.94 -1.04 14.04
N LEU A 78 -6.70 -0.87 12.74
CA LEU A 78 -5.63 -0.02 12.22
C LEU A 78 -5.89 1.46 12.51
N THR A 79 -7.14 1.93 12.44
CA THR A 79 -7.52 3.30 12.80
C THR A 79 -7.22 3.61 14.26
N ARG A 80 -7.51 2.70 15.19
CA ARG A 80 -7.13 2.87 16.61
C ARG A 80 -5.62 2.98 16.79
N ALA A 81 -4.84 2.21 16.02
CA ALA A 81 -3.38 2.23 16.07
C ALA A 81 -2.74 3.52 15.53
N LEU A 82 -3.51 4.43 14.93
CA LEU A 82 -3.03 5.79 14.62
C LEU A 82 -2.73 6.63 15.87
N ALA A 83 -3.27 6.23 17.03
CA ALA A 83 -3.02 6.85 18.33
C ALA A 83 -1.94 6.11 19.16
N ASP A 84 -1.21 5.16 18.57
CA ASP A 84 -0.14 4.45 19.27
C ASP A 84 0.99 5.40 19.69
N ALA A 85 1.58 5.15 20.87
CA ALA A 85 2.68 5.95 21.39
C ALA A 85 3.98 5.79 20.58
N ASP A 86 4.16 4.66 19.88
CA ASP A 86 5.33 4.41 19.04
C ASP A 86 5.08 4.87 17.58
N PRO A 87 5.87 5.84 17.06
CA PRO A 87 5.69 6.35 15.70
C PRO A 87 5.87 5.29 14.60
N THR A 88 6.60 4.21 14.87
CA THR A 88 6.74 3.09 13.92
C THR A 88 5.43 2.34 13.78
N VAL A 89 4.70 2.13 14.87
CA VAL A 89 3.37 1.49 14.83
C VAL A 89 2.39 2.37 14.07
N VAL A 90 2.31 3.66 14.39
CA VAL A 90 1.46 4.64 13.68
C VAL A 90 1.77 4.65 12.19
N ARG A 91 3.06 4.70 11.81
CA ARG A 91 3.49 4.65 10.41
C ARG A 91 3.04 3.36 9.72
N ARG A 92 3.16 2.20 10.37
CA ARG A 92 2.73 0.92 9.80
C ARG A 92 1.21 0.83 9.69
N ALA A 93 0.48 1.32 10.68
CA ALA A 93 -0.98 1.38 10.66
C ALA A 93 -1.48 2.21 9.48
N ALA A 94 -0.95 3.42 9.28
CA ALA A 94 -1.30 4.27 8.15
C ALA A 94 -0.96 3.63 6.80
N GLN A 95 0.22 3.02 6.66
CA GLN A 95 0.59 2.28 5.43
C GLN A 95 -0.36 1.11 5.14
N SER A 96 -0.81 0.41 6.18
CA SER A 96 -1.77 -0.68 6.06
C SER A 96 -3.17 -0.18 5.69
N LEU A 97 -3.66 0.92 6.29
CA LEU A 97 -4.91 1.58 5.88
C LEU A 97 -4.86 1.99 4.41
N ALA A 98 -3.76 2.58 3.96
CA ALA A 98 -3.56 2.93 2.55
C ALA A 98 -3.60 1.73 1.61
N ARG A 99 -3.14 0.55 2.06
CA ARG A 99 -3.24 -0.69 1.29
C ARG A 99 -4.69 -1.19 1.25
N VAL A 100 -5.34 -1.28 2.40
CA VAL A 100 -6.72 -1.74 2.54
C VAL A 100 -7.68 -0.87 1.72
N GLY A 101 -7.52 0.45 1.77
CA GLY A 101 -8.27 1.36 0.91
C GLY A 101 -9.68 1.70 1.38
N ASP A 102 -10.06 1.35 2.62
CA ASP A 102 -11.37 1.64 3.16
C ASP A 102 -11.56 3.16 3.38
N ALA A 103 -12.50 3.77 2.65
CA ALA A 103 -12.77 5.20 2.71
C ALA A 103 -13.38 5.65 4.05
N SER A 104 -14.00 4.75 4.82
CA SER A 104 -14.60 5.07 6.12
C SER A 104 -13.61 5.60 7.16
N VAL A 105 -12.32 5.34 6.97
CA VAL A 105 -11.23 5.78 7.87
C VAL A 105 -10.71 7.18 7.57
N LEU A 106 -11.15 7.81 6.47
CA LEU A 106 -10.68 9.13 6.06
C LEU A 106 -10.93 10.24 7.11
N PRO A 107 -12.09 10.30 7.80
CA PRO A 107 -12.29 11.25 8.88
C PRO A 107 -11.27 11.11 10.02
N ASP A 108 -10.88 9.88 10.37
CA ASP A 108 -9.87 9.63 11.40
C ASP A 108 -8.46 10.04 10.94
N LEU A 109 -8.11 9.74 9.69
CA LEU A 109 -6.85 10.20 9.09
C LEU A 109 -6.78 11.74 9.02
N ALA A 110 -7.91 12.41 8.77
CA ALA A 110 -7.99 13.87 8.75
C ALA A 110 -7.84 14.50 10.14
N ARG A 111 -8.33 13.82 11.19
CA ARG A 111 -8.16 14.25 12.60
C ARG A 111 -6.74 14.08 13.13
N SER A 112 -5.93 13.22 12.52
CA SER A 112 -4.55 12.98 12.96
C SER A 112 -3.65 14.17 12.62
N GLN A 113 -3.16 14.88 13.64
CA GLN A 113 -2.36 16.11 13.52
C GLN A 113 -0.85 15.85 13.66
N LEU A 114 -0.36 14.71 13.18
CA LEU A 114 1.06 14.38 13.26
C LEU A 114 1.90 15.33 12.39
N PRO A 115 3.07 15.80 12.85
CA PRO A 115 3.92 16.66 12.04
C PRO A 115 4.35 15.95 10.74
N GLU A 116 4.09 16.58 9.59
CA GLU A 116 4.37 16.03 8.25
C GLU A 116 5.87 15.71 8.04
N ALA A 117 6.76 16.40 8.75
CA ALA A 117 8.20 16.13 8.69
C ALA A 117 8.59 14.75 9.26
N THR A 118 7.70 14.10 10.02
CA THR A 118 7.97 12.77 10.60
C THR A 118 7.60 11.64 9.65
N PRO A 119 8.28 10.47 9.72
CA PRO A 119 7.88 9.29 8.95
C PRO A 119 6.43 8.85 9.18
N ALA A 120 5.91 9.02 10.40
CA ALA A 120 4.52 8.69 10.75
C ALA A 120 3.53 9.70 10.15
N GLY A 121 3.78 11.01 10.30
CA GLY A 121 2.97 12.06 9.70
C GLY A 121 2.89 11.95 8.18
N ARG A 122 4.01 11.70 7.50
CA ARG A 122 4.00 11.42 6.05
C ARG A 122 3.15 10.21 5.69
N ALA A 123 3.20 9.13 6.48
CA ALA A 123 2.43 7.94 6.19
C ALA A 123 0.93 8.17 6.36
N VAL A 124 0.51 8.89 7.39
CA VAL A 124 -0.89 9.30 7.59
C VAL A 124 -1.37 10.18 6.44
N LEU A 125 -0.57 11.17 6.06
CA LEU A 125 -0.87 12.04 4.92
C LEU A 125 -1.01 11.25 3.62
N THR A 126 -0.05 10.35 3.36
CA THR A 126 -0.03 9.48 2.20
C THR A 126 -1.25 8.57 2.18
N ALA A 127 -1.63 8.00 3.32
CA ALA A 127 -2.83 7.16 3.43
C ALA A 127 -4.09 7.97 3.08
N ARG A 128 -4.23 9.18 3.63
CA ARG A 128 -5.36 10.07 3.34
C ARG A 128 -5.44 10.39 1.85
N LEU A 129 -4.31 10.75 1.24
CA LEU A 129 -4.23 11.02 -0.20
C LEU A 129 -4.61 9.79 -1.02
N LEU A 130 -3.95 8.65 -0.80
CA LEU A 130 -4.19 7.44 -1.61
C LEU A 130 -5.63 6.93 -1.50
N ILE A 131 -6.23 6.97 -0.31
CA ILE A 131 -7.62 6.57 -0.11
C ILE A 131 -8.57 7.60 -0.75
N GLY A 132 -8.30 8.90 -0.59
CA GLY A 132 -9.09 9.97 -1.22
C GLY A 132 -9.07 9.91 -2.76
N TYR A 133 -7.91 9.64 -3.36
CA TYR A 133 -7.76 9.43 -4.81
C TYR A 133 -8.49 8.18 -5.31
N ARG A 134 -8.67 7.14 -4.47
CA ARG A 134 -9.46 5.95 -4.83
C ARG A 134 -10.96 6.16 -4.65
N ALA A 135 -11.34 6.93 -3.64
CA ALA A 135 -12.74 7.18 -3.30
C ALA A 135 -13.36 8.36 -4.07
N HIS A 136 -12.60 9.00 -4.97
CA HIS A 136 -12.99 10.23 -5.66
C HIS A 136 -13.43 11.32 -4.68
N GLN A 137 -12.68 11.49 -3.58
CA GLN A 137 -12.93 12.49 -2.54
C GLN A 137 -11.82 13.57 -2.55
N PRO A 138 -11.79 14.43 -3.59
CA PRO A 138 -10.76 15.44 -3.76
C PRO A 138 -10.73 16.48 -2.63
N GLU A 139 -11.86 16.69 -1.95
CA GLU A 139 -12.00 17.60 -0.81
C GLU A 139 -11.19 17.17 0.43
N LEU A 140 -10.80 15.88 0.49
CA LEU A 140 -9.98 15.32 1.57
C LEU A 140 -8.49 15.28 1.19
N LEU A 141 -8.16 15.63 -0.05
CA LEU A 141 -6.80 15.90 -0.46
C LEU A 141 -6.35 17.20 0.19
N VAL A 142 -5.16 17.19 0.77
CA VAL A 142 -4.61 18.37 1.43
C VAL A 142 -4.66 19.53 0.44
N PRO A 143 -5.27 20.68 0.77
CA PRO A 143 -5.16 21.85 -0.09
C PRO A 143 -3.68 22.17 -0.24
N ALA A 144 -3.22 22.24 -1.49
CA ALA A 144 -1.83 22.52 -1.80
C ALA A 144 -1.45 23.92 -1.27
N THR A 145 -0.88 24.00 -0.08
CA THR A 145 -0.32 25.24 0.46
C THR A 145 1.18 25.35 0.25
N ALA A 146 1.83 24.30 -0.26
CA ALA A 146 3.24 24.35 -0.62
C ALA A 146 3.38 24.52 -2.12
N GLU A 147 3.84 25.70 -2.54
CA GLU A 147 4.47 25.86 -3.84
C GLU A 147 5.58 24.81 -3.95
N ILE A 148 5.55 23.98 -5.00
CA ILE A 148 6.66 23.09 -5.31
C ILE A 148 7.77 23.98 -5.89
N THR A 149 8.64 24.50 -5.02
CA THR A 149 9.68 25.47 -5.39
C THR A 149 10.92 24.83 -6.00
N GLU A 150 11.12 23.52 -5.84
CA GLU A 150 12.32 22.84 -6.31
C GLU A 150 12.03 21.44 -6.88
N PHE A 151 12.19 21.30 -8.19
CA PHE A 151 12.22 20.00 -8.87
C PHE A 151 13.67 19.58 -9.09
N GLY A 152 14.13 18.57 -8.34
CA GLY A 152 15.37 17.87 -8.64
C GLY A 152 15.22 17.07 -9.93
N ARG A 153 15.50 17.68 -11.09
CA ARG A 153 15.48 16.97 -12.39
C ARG A 153 16.53 15.87 -12.36
N ARG A 154 16.09 14.61 -12.46
CA ARG A 154 16.96 13.48 -12.81
C ARG A 154 16.63 13.04 -14.22
N ARG A 155 17.64 12.72 -15.01
CA ARG A 155 17.44 12.08 -16.32
C ARG A 155 16.73 10.75 -16.07
N GLY A 156 15.50 10.63 -16.55
CA GLY A 156 14.76 9.37 -16.49
C GLY A 156 15.43 8.31 -17.34
N GLU A 157 15.34 7.05 -16.93
CA GLU A 157 15.68 5.92 -17.77
C GLU A 157 14.52 5.67 -18.73
N GLU A 158 14.84 5.35 -19.98
CA GLU A 158 13.84 4.99 -20.98
C GLU A 158 13.16 3.67 -20.57
N ILE A 159 11.83 3.67 -20.56
CA ILE A 159 11.05 2.45 -20.33
C ILE A 159 10.70 1.88 -21.70
N ALA A 160 11.29 0.73 -22.03
CA ALA A 160 10.96 0.01 -23.25
C ALA A 160 9.65 -0.77 -23.02
N PHE A 161 8.57 -0.27 -23.62
CA PHE A 161 7.32 -1.00 -23.72
C PHE A 161 7.41 -2.01 -24.88
N GLY A 162 6.87 -3.21 -24.66
CA GLY A 162 6.95 -4.28 -25.65
C GLY A 162 8.18 -5.16 -25.46
N GLY A 163 7.94 -6.30 -24.84
CA GLY A 163 8.88 -7.40 -24.66
C GLY A 163 8.08 -8.62 -24.19
N ARG A 164 8.50 -9.85 -24.52
CA ARG A 164 7.89 -11.03 -23.91
C ARG A 164 8.23 -10.97 -22.42
N ALA A 165 7.24 -10.62 -21.58
CA ALA A 165 7.34 -10.89 -20.16
C ALA A 165 7.64 -12.38 -20.00
N LYS A 166 8.70 -12.73 -19.27
CA LYS A 166 9.01 -14.14 -18.97
C LYS A 166 7.86 -14.81 -18.20
N VAL A 167 7.04 -13.99 -17.55
CA VAL A 167 5.91 -14.39 -16.70
C VAL A 167 4.59 -14.08 -17.38
N ALA A 168 3.61 -14.98 -17.25
CA ALA A 168 2.28 -14.82 -17.81
C ALA A 168 1.55 -13.60 -17.22
N LYS A 169 0.81 -12.85 -18.06
CA LYS A 169 -0.02 -11.70 -17.63
C LYS A 169 -0.95 -12.03 -16.46
N ALA A 170 -1.49 -13.25 -16.41
CA ALA A 170 -2.35 -13.72 -15.32
C ALA A 170 -1.64 -13.71 -13.96
N THR A 171 -0.37 -14.12 -13.90
CA THR A 171 0.43 -14.10 -12.67
C THR A 171 0.70 -12.68 -12.20
N VAL A 172 1.01 -11.76 -13.12
CA VAL A 172 1.20 -10.34 -12.80
C VAL A 172 -0.10 -9.74 -12.26
N LEU A 173 -1.23 -10.03 -12.91
CA LEU A 173 -2.54 -9.53 -12.51
C LEU A 173 -2.97 -10.04 -11.13
N ALA A 174 -2.69 -11.31 -10.83
CA ALA A 174 -2.93 -11.87 -9.50
C ALA A 174 -2.11 -11.15 -8.42
N ALA A 175 -0.84 -10.84 -8.70
CA ALA A 175 0.01 -10.09 -7.78
C ALA A 175 -0.48 -8.64 -7.58
N VAL A 176 -0.93 -7.98 -8.65
CA VAL A 176 -1.52 -6.63 -8.59
C VAL A 176 -2.76 -6.63 -7.71
N ARG A 177 -3.70 -7.56 -7.93
CA ARG A 177 -4.94 -7.68 -7.14
C ARG A 177 -4.68 -7.96 -5.66
N ALA A 178 -3.62 -8.73 -5.35
CA ALA A 178 -3.22 -8.98 -3.97
C ALA A 178 -2.61 -7.74 -3.29
N GLU A 179 -1.86 -6.90 -4.01
CA GLU A 179 -1.27 -5.68 -3.43
C GLU A 179 -2.26 -4.52 -3.34
N VAL A 180 -3.23 -4.45 -4.25
CA VAL A 180 -4.23 -3.37 -4.31
C VAL A 180 -5.62 -3.96 -4.55
N PRO A 181 -6.23 -4.58 -3.52
CA PRO A 181 -7.54 -5.21 -3.65
C PRO A 181 -8.68 -4.19 -3.86
N ALA A 182 -8.45 -2.92 -3.55
CA ALA A 182 -9.44 -1.85 -3.66
C ALA A 182 -9.70 -1.36 -5.10
N LEU A 183 -8.96 -1.85 -6.10
CA LEU A 183 -9.16 -1.49 -7.51
C LEU A 183 -9.43 -2.73 -8.37
N ALA A 184 -10.31 -2.57 -9.35
CA ALA A 184 -10.56 -3.58 -10.38
C ALA A 184 -9.51 -3.46 -11.49
N PHE A 185 -8.99 -4.60 -11.95
CA PHE A 185 -7.97 -4.66 -13.00
C PHE A 185 -8.31 -5.72 -14.04
N ALA A 186 -8.14 -5.37 -15.32
CA ALA A 186 -8.36 -6.26 -16.45
C ALA A 186 -7.06 -6.55 -17.25
N PRO A 187 -6.90 -7.74 -17.86
CA PRO A 187 -5.70 -8.08 -18.64
C PRO A 187 -5.40 -7.14 -19.82
N ARG A 188 -6.43 -6.48 -20.38
CA ARG A 188 -6.31 -5.50 -21.47
C ARG A 188 -5.59 -4.23 -21.03
N GLU A 189 -5.78 -3.83 -19.78
CA GLU A 189 -5.20 -2.64 -19.16
C GLU A 189 -3.81 -2.91 -18.51
N LEU A 190 -3.21 -4.06 -18.83
CA LEU A 190 -1.90 -4.45 -18.32
C LEU A 190 -0.81 -4.24 -19.40
N LEU A 191 0.03 -3.24 -19.16
CA LEU A 191 1.17 -2.86 -19.99
C LEU A 191 2.48 -3.35 -19.35
N THR A 192 3.09 -4.38 -19.94
CA THR A 192 4.36 -4.93 -19.45
C THR A 192 5.55 -4.18 -20.05
N PHE A 193 6.59 -3.97 -19.23
CA PHE A 193 7.82 -3.29 -19.64
C PHE A 193 9.06 -3.92 -19.03
N THR A 194 10.22 -3.54 -19.54
CA THR A 194 11.52 -3.78 -18.88
C THR A 194 12.20 -2.45 -18.59
N CYS A 195 12.78 -2.34 -17.39
CA CYS A 195 13.49 -1.14 -16.95
C CYS A 195 14.78 -1.59 -16.26
N SER A 196 15.93 -1.20 -16.82
CA SER A 196 17.25 -1.57 -16.30
C SER A 196 17.42 -3.07 -16.03
N GLY A 197 16.90 -3.91 -16.93
CA GLY A 197 16.98 -5.37 -16.85
C GLY A 197 15.96 -6.04 -15.93
N ALA A 198 15.16 -5.27 -15.17
CA ALA A 198 14.07 -5.79 -14.36
C ALA A 198 12.73 -5.75 -15.10
N ALA A 199 11.94 -6.81 -15.01
CA ALA A 199 10.59 -6.82 -15.56
C ALA A 199 9.62 -6.04 -14.66
N GLY A 200 8.66 -5.36 -15.28
CA GLY A 200 7.61 -4.63 -14.59
C GLY A 200 6.32 -4.60 -15.40
N ALA A 201 5.27 -4.10 -14.78
CA ALA A 201 4.03 -3.81 -15.48
C ALA A 201 3.36 -2.58 -14.88
N VAL A 202 2.73 -1.79 -15.74
CA VAL A 202 1.70 -0.82 -15.35
C VAL A 202 0.36 -1.51 -15.52
N ALA A 203 -0.40 -1.59 -14.44
CA ALA A 203 -1.76 -2.10 -14.41
C ALA A 203 -2.69 -0.91 -14.17
N LEU A 204 -3.45 -0.52 -15.18
CA LEU A 204 -4.46 0.52 -15.05
C LEU A 204 -5.78 -0.09 -14.56
N ALA A 205 -6.58 0.72 -13.88
CA ALA A 205 -7.91 0.33 -13.46
C ALA A 205 -8.76 -0.08 -14.68
N GLU A 206 -9.66 -1.05 -14.51
CA GLU A 206 -10.46 -1.61 -15.61
C GLU A 206 -11.32 -0.56 -16.34
N ASP A 207 -11.72 0.46 -15.61
CA ASP A 207 -12.53 1.61 -16.00
C ASP A 207 -11.70 2.84 -16.38
N VAL A 208 -10.37 2.72 -16.53
CA VAL A 208 -9.49 3.86 -16.84
C VAL A 208 -9.89 4.63 -18.11
N GLY A 209 -10.54 3.97 -19.07
CA GLY A 209 -11.05 4.61 -20.30
C GLY A 209 -12.24 5.53 -20.07
N GLU A 210 -12.90 5.43 -18.91
CA GLU A 210 -14.05 6.25 -18.49
C GLU A 210 -13.65 7.28 -17.42
N ALA A 211 -12.35 7.34 -17.08
CA ALA A 211 -11.81 8.19 -16.04
C ALA A 211 -12.02 9.69 -16.35
N ASP A 212 -12.68 10.42 -15.45
CA ASP A 212 -12.79 11.88 -15.52
C ASP A 212 -11.48 12.56 -15.11
N LEU A 213 -10.60 12.79 -16.08
CA LEU A 213 -9.28 13.36 -15.83
C LEU A 213 -9.30 14.81 -15.33
N SER A 214 -10.47 15.46 -15.27
CA SER A 214 -10.62 16.79 -14.65
C SER A 214 -10.63 16.73 -13.12
N VAL A 215 -10.83 15.54 -12.53
CA VAL A 215 -10.81 15.34 -11.07
C VAL A 215 -9.62 14.49 -10.62
N PRO A 216 -9.07 14.74 -9.42
CA PRO A 216 -8.04 13.90 -8.84
C PRO A 216 -8.49 12.45 -8.65
N GLN A 217 -7.74 11.49 -9.20
CA GLN A 217 -8.09 10.07 -9.11
C GLN A 217 -6.91 9.11 -9.31
N MET A 218 -7.03 7.90 -8.77
CA MET A 218 -6.05 6.82 -8.96
C MET A 218 -6.34 6.08 -10.25
N LEU A 219 -5.45 6.18 -11.24
CA LEU A 219 -5.60 5.49 -12.53
C LEU A 219 -5.10 4.05 -12.52
N GLY A 220 -4.27 3.68 -11.53
CA GLY A 220 -3.73 2.33 -11.42
C GLY A 220 -2.44 2.25 -10.63
N VAL A 221 -1.63 1.23 -10.93
CA VAL A 221 -0.37 0.95 -10.25
C VAL A 221 0.73 0.47 -11.19
N MET A 222 1.96 0.66 -10.76
CA MET A 222 3.14 0.06 -11.35
C MET A 222 3.72 -0.99 -10.39
N VAL A 223 3.91 -2.21 -10.89
CA VAL A 223 4.55 -3.32 -10.18
C VAL A 223 5.88 -3.66 -10.81
N ARG A 224 6.83 -4.14 -10.00
CA ARG A 224 8.12 -4.65 -10.46
C ARG A 224 8.41 -6.02 -9.89
N GLU A 225 9.06 -6.84 -10.70
CA GLU A 225 9.62 -8.12 -10.27
C GLU A 225 10.69 -7.89 -9.21
N ARG A 226 10.63 -8.65 -8.12
CA ARG A 226 11.68 -8.66 -7.10
C ARG A 226 12.71 -9.72 -7.46
N VAL A 227 13.97 -9.26 -7.53
CA VAL A 227 15.17 -10.07 -7.87
C VAL A 227 15.25 -11.38 -7.08
N CYS A 228 14.74 -11.43 -5.85
CA CYS A 228 14.87 -12.60 -4.96
C CYS A 228 13.61 -13.44 -4.79
N SER A 229 12.48 -13.14 -5.46
CA SER A 229 11.22 -13.85 -5.16
C SER A 229 10.35 -14.22 -6.36
N GLU A 230 10.74 -13.93 -7.60
CA GLU A 230 9.90 -14.10 -8.84
C GLU A 230 8.48 -13.51 -8.71
N ARG A 231 8.23 -12.71 -7.67
CA ARG A 231 6.96 -12.09 -7.33
C ARG A 231 7.01 -10.63 -7.72
N TYR A 232 5.95 -10.18 -8.37
CA TYR A 232 5.70 -8.77 -8.59
C TYR A 232 5.24 -8.14 -7.28
N SER A 233 5.74 -6.94 -7.01
CA SER A 233 5.31 -6.14 -5.86
C SER A 233 5.04 -4.71 -6.31
N LEU A 234 4.14 -4.05 -5.59
CA LEU A 234 3.83 -2.64 -5.78
C LEU A 234 5.11 -1.78 -5.71
N ASP A 235 5.39 -1.05 -6.79
CA ASP A 235 6.45 -0.05 -6.83
C ASP A 235 5.86 1.35 -6.64
N CYS A 236 4.86 1.73 -7.43
CA CYS A 236 4.22 3.04 -7.39
C CYS A 236 2.71 2.96 -7.65
N TYR A 237 1.95 3.89 -7.08
CA TYR A 237 0.61 4.24 -7.51
C TYR A 237 0.69 5.25 -8.67
N VAL A 238 -0.25 5.15 -9.60
CA VAL A 238 -0.43 6.07 -10.73
C VAL A 238 -1.61 6.97 -10.41
N LEU A 239 -1.35 8.25 -10.18
CA LEU A 239 -2.37 9.24 -9.81
C LEU A 239 -2.48 10.30 -10.91
N SER A 240 -3.69 10.77 -11.17
CA SER A 240 -3.98 11.90 -12.07
C SER A 240 -4.57 13.06 -11.28
N ASP A 241 -4.18 14.28 -11.60
CA ASP A 241 -4.65 15.51 -10.94
C ASP A 241 -4.58 16.70 -11.91
N ASP A 242 -5.72 17.30 -12.25
CA ASP A 242 -5.83 18.48 -13.12
C ASP A 242 -5.65 19.80 -12.34
N ARG A 243 -4.47 19.94 -11.73
CA ARG A 243 -4.14 21.08 -10.86
C ARG A 243 -4.25 22.44 -11.53
N ASP A 244 -4.06 22.47 -12.85
CA ASP A 244 -4.09 23.70 -13.66
C ASP A 244 -5.51 23.99 -14.18
N ALA A 245 -6.52 23.18 -13.79
CA ALA A 245 -7.91 23.30 -14.22
C ALA A 245 -8.06 23.36 -15.75
N THR A 246 -7.36 22.46 -16.46
CA THR A 246 -7.39 22.32 -17.92
C THR A 246 -8.63 21.58 -18.44
N GLY A 247 -9.55 21.19 -17.55
CA GLY A 247 -10.71 20.38 -17.86
C GLY A 247 -10.32 18.95 -18.23
N GLY A 248 -9.22 18.43 -17.68
CA GLY A 248 -8.71 17.08 -17.97
C GLY A 248 -8.01 16.92 -19.31
N THR A 249 -7.77 18.01 -20.06
CA THR A 249 -7.06 17.95 -21.36
C THR A 249 -5.56 17.76 -21.21
N ARG A 250 -4.97 18.28 -20.11
CA ARG A 250 -3.54 18.20 -19.81
C ARG A 250 -3.27 17.93 -18.32
N PRO A 251 -3.84 16.87 -17.74
CA PRO A 251 -3.71 16.59 -16.31
C PRO A 251 -2.26 16.18 -15.98
N TYR A 252 -1.89 16.38 -14.73
CA TYR A 252 -0.62 15.85 -14.21
C TYR A 252 -0.75 14.38 -13.88
N LEU A 253 0.23 13.59 -14.33
CA LEU A 253 0.42 12.21 -13.94
C LEU A 253 1.52 12.12 -12.88
N TRP A 254 1.23 11.48 -11.75
CA TRP A 254 2.15 11.29 -10.65
C TRP A 254 2.40 9.79 -10.41
N LEU A 255 3.67 9.41 -10.31
CA LEU A 255 4.06 8.11 -9.78
C LEU A 255 4.49 8.28 -8.32
N VAL A 256 3.73 7.70 -7.41
CA VAL A 256 3.91 7.86 -5.95
C VAL A 256 4.19 6.51 -5.32
N ARG A 257 5.31 6.36 -4.63
CA ARG A 257 5.62 5.12 -3.88
C ARG A 257 4.70 4.96 -2.67
N PRO A 258 4.52 3.73 -2.14
CA PRO A 258 3.82 3.50 -0.87
C PRO A 258 4.37 4.27 0.34
N SER A 259 5.59 4.80 0.24
CA SER A 259 6.19 5.68 1.25
C SER A 259 5.75 7.15 1.16
N GLY A 260 4.92 7.51 0.17
CA GLY A 260 4.54 8.90 -0.13
C GLY A 260 5.54 9.64 -1.02
N ARG A 261 6.65 8.99 -1.40
CA ARG A 261 7.67 9.63 -2.25
C ARG A 261 7.19 9.68 -3.70
N VAL A 262 7.09 10.88 -4.25
CA VAL A 262 6.93 11.11 -5.68
C VAL A 262 8.23 10.73 -6.39
N VAL A 263 8.14 9.91 -7.44
CA VAL A 263 9.30 9.46 -8.24
C VAL A 263 9.24 9.92 -9.69
N HIS A 264 8.04 10.24 -10.17
CA HIS A 264 7.85 10.80 -11.50
C HIS A 264 6.66 11.76 -11.48
N VAL A 265 6.77 12.81 -12.28
CA VAL A 265 5.72 13.78 -12.58
C VAL A 265 5.79 14.06 -14.07
N GLY A 266 4.67 13.91 -14.76
CA GLY A 266 4.55 14.20 -16.19
C GLY A 266 3.22 14.87 -16.48
N ARG A 267 3.06 15.37 -17.70
CA ARG A 267 1.75 15.77 -18.22
C ARG A 267 1.27 14.69 -19.18
N LEU A 268 0.00 14.34 -19.07
CA LEU A 268 -0.69 13.52 -20.05
C LEU A 268 -1.20 14.43 -21.16
N GLU A 269 -0.96 14.09 -22.42
CA GLU A 269 -1.66 14.71 -23.54
C GLU A 269 -2.81 13.78 -23.93
N VAL A 270 -4.04 14.20 -23.64
CA VAL A 270 -5.24 13.48 -24.05
C VAL A 270 -5.54 13.95 -25.48
N GLY A 271 -5.39 13.04 -26.44
CA GLY A 271 -5.82 13.30 -27.82
C GLY A 271 -7.35 13.27 -27.93
N ASP A 272 -7.88 13.99 -28.92
CA ASP A 272 -9.30 13.93 -29.30
C ASP A 272 -9.72 12.53 -29.79
#